data_AF-A0A933DLZ5-F1
#
_entry.id   AF-A0A933DLZ5-F1
#
_cell.length_a   1.000
_cell.length_b   1.000
_cell.length_c   1.000
_cell.angle_alpha   90.00
_cell.angle_beta   90.00
_cell.angle_gamma   90.00
#
_symmetry.space_group_name_H-M   'P 1'
#
loop_
_entity.id
_entity.type
_entity.pdbx_description
1 polymer ?
#
loop_
_entity_poly.entity_id
_entity_poly.type
_entity_poly.pdbx_seq_one_letter_code
_entity_poly.pdbx_strand_id
1 'polypeptide(L)'
;MAEPSHSLLKNDSGQRAEYIPAGDAGRLFNYTRDYVASLVREQKVEGKRIGNRWFVNPQSLAVFVSKVAEQEAARRNAIRAERRLERKARQELKRSGMSASEAASVFGYTGDYISRLAREKKITGQRIGREWFVDKQTLVSFIASVGKKKAVRGEAIRKQRKAEQQIFASAEEVGLPKLFPSAQLARRARTLASAFGVVFVGSMVGLLLYMQPNDKALQALTSARSFIAESVVEPIASVGRLLSRGTHTLTDIVTDAAMHGQYAQASSGFWSTLYCTTTSLFGFPCEEETTGDVLVTTTPVAQPSAPPPSPTPIATTAVTHVTNEY
;
A
#
# COMPACT_ATOMS: atom_id res chain seq x y z
N MET A 1 -27.25 -61.88 24.57
CA MET A 1 -26.56 -60.59 24.79
C MET A 1 -25.62 -60.81 25.96
N ALA A 2 -24.32 -60.82 25.72
CA ALA A 2 -23.32 -61.09 26.77
C ALA A 2 -23.04 -59.79 27.54
N GLU A 3 -23.21 -59.82 28.86
CA GLU A 3 -22.79 -58.72 29.73
C GLU A 3 -21.27 -58.53 29.63
N PRO A 4 -20.77 -57.31 29.39
CA PRO A 4 -19.35 -57.05 29.38
C PRO A 4 -18.80 -57.21 30.82
N SER A 5 -17.87 -58.13 30.99
CA SER A 5 -17.16 -58.35 32.26
C SER A 5 -16.29 -57.13 32.60
N HIS A 6 -16.82 -56.26 33.47
CA HIS A 6 -16.09 -55.12 34.03
C HIS A 6 -14.97 -55.63 34.95
N SER A 7 -13.71 -55.48 34.54
CA SER A 7 -12.56 -55.81 35.38
C SER A 7 -12.44 -54.79 36.52
N LEU A 8 -12.83 -55.19 37.72
CA LEU A 8 -12.76 -54.39 38.95
C LEU A 8 -11.33 -54.28 39.45
N LEU A 9 -10.72 -53.09 39.33
CA LEU A 9 -9.44 -52.78 39.94
C LEU A 9 -9.67 -51.87 41.16
N LYS A 10 -9.11 -52.24 42.31
CA LYS A 10 -9.12 -51.40 43.52
C LYS A 10 -8.12 -50.25 43.35
N ASN A 11 -8.44 -49.08 43.92
CA ASN A 11 -7.53 -47.93 44.00
C ASN A 11 -6.75 -47.97 45.32
N ASP A 12 -5.68 -47.17 45.43
CA ASP A 12 -4.82 -47.05 46.62
C ASP A 12 -5.57 -46.51 47.86
N SER A 13 -6.73 -45.88 47.67
CA SER A 13 -7.64 -45.43 48.74
C SER A 13 -8.62 -46.50 49.22
N GLY A 14 -8.52 -47.75 48.73
CA GLY A 14 -9.44 -48.84 49.07
C GLY A 14 -10.83 -48.74 48.44
N GLN A 15 -11.17 -47.61 47.81
CA GLN A 15 -12.39 -47.43 47.02
C GLN A 15 -12.19 -48.04 45.61
N ARG A 16 -13.19 -48.80 45.14
CA ARG A 16 -13.23 -49.33 43.77
C ARG A 16 -13.67 -48.19 42.84
N ALA A 17 -12.75 -47.39 42.29
CA ALA A 17 -13.17 -46.51 41.19
C ALA A 17 -13.42 -47.39 39.97
N GLU A 18 -14.65 -47.35 39.50
CA GLU A 18 -15.05 -48.02 38.29
C GLU A 18 -14.43 -47.28 37.10
N TYR A 19 -13.35 -47.84 36.57
CA TYR A 19 -12.72 -47.33 35.37
C TYR A 19 -13.46 -47.86 34.15
N ILE A 20 -13.85 -46.97 33.24
CA ILE A 20 -14.48 -47.33 31.96
C ILE A 20 -13.48 -47.22 30.81
N PRO A 21 -13.55 -48.08 29.77
CA PRO A 21 -12.72 -47.92 28.59
C PRO A 21 -12.93 -46.55 27.93
N ALA A 22 -11.85 -45.92 27.45
CA ALA A 22 -11.91 -44.59 26.83
C ALA A 22 -12.89 -44.52 25.62
N GLY A 23 -13.13 -45.65 24.95
CA GLY A 23 -14.13 -45.74 23.88
C GLY A 23 -15.57 -45.61 24.38
N ASP A 24 -15.87 -46.19 25.55
CA ASP A 24 -17.19 -46.09 26.17
C ASP A 24 -17.39 -44.71 26.78
N ALA A 25 -16.37 -44.17 27.46
CA ALA A 25 -16.35 -42.79 27.95
C ALA A 25 -16.58 -41.77 26.82
N GLY A 26 -15.92 -41.96 25.68
CA GLY A 26 -16.12 -41.12 24.50
C GLY A 26 -17.57 -41.12 24.02
N ARG A 27 -18.21 -42.29 23.94
CA ARG A 27 -19.64 -42.38 23.60
C ARG A 27 -20.55 -41.69 24.62
N LEU A 28 -20.23 -41.84 25.91
CA LEU A 28 -21.04 -41.32 27.01
C LEU A 28 -21.01 -39.78 27.09
N PHE A 29 -19.85 -39.17 26.84
CA PHE A 29 -19.65 -37.72 26.90
C PHE A 29 -19.56 -37.06 25.51
N ASN A 30 -19.86 -37.80 24.45
CA ASN A 30 -19.80 -37.34 23.05
C ASN A 30 -18.41 -36.81 22.62
N TYR A 31 -17.35 -37.50 23.03
CA TYR A 31 -15.97 -37.27 22.60
C TYR A 31 -15.43 -38.43 21.78
N THR A 32 -14.37 -38.18 21.00
CA THR A 32 -13.64 -39.26 20.35
C THR A 32 -12.82 -40.03 21.38
N ARG A 33 -12.68 -41.34 21.16
CA ARG A 33 -11.84 -42.22 21.99
C ARG A 33 -10.42 -41.67 22.16
N ASP A 34 -9.84 -41.17 21.08
CA ASP A 34 -8.47 -40.66 21.06
C ASP A 34 -8.32 -39.36 21.84
N TYR A 35 -9.34 -38.50 21.83
CA TYR A 35 -9.37 -37.29 22.63
C TYR A 35 -9.38 -37.62 24.13
N VAL A 36 -10.26 -38.52 24.55
CA VAL A 36 -10.30 -38.99 25.95
C VAL A 36 -8.95 -39.61 26.36
N ALA A 37 -8.32 -40.40 25.49
CA ALA A 37 -6.98 -40.93 25.75
C ALA A 37 -5.89 -39.84 25.82
N SER A 38 -6.01 -38.74 25.05
CA SER A 38 -5.11 -37.58 25.16
C SER A 38 -5.26 -36.89 26.50
N LEU A 39 -6.49 -36.69 26.99
CA LEU A 39 -6.74 -36.05 28.28
C LEU A 39 -6.09 -36.82 29.44
N VAL A 40 -6.07 -38.15 29.37
CA VAL A 40 -5.36 -38.98 30.36
C VAL A 40 -3.85 -38.84 30.24
N ARG A 41 -3.30 -38.86 29.02
CA ARG A 41 -1.85 -38.68 28.79
C ARG A 41 -1.35 -37.33 29.29
N GLU A 42 -2.16 -36.30 29.13
CA GLU A 42 -1.90 -34.93 29.60
C GLU A 42 -2.21 -34.75 31.09
N GLN A 43 -2.63 -35.81 31.80
CA GLN A 43 -3.00 -35.79 33.22
C GLN A 43 -4.11 -34.77 33.55
N LYS A 44 -4.97 -34.44 32.59
CA LYS A 44 -6.13 -33.55 32.79
C LYS A 44 -7.32 -34.28 33.39
N VAL A 45 -7.39 -35.58 33.17
CA VAL A 45 -8.43 -36.49 33.66
C VAL A 45 -7.75 -37.73 34.22
N GLU A 46 -8.25 -38.23 35.34
CA GLU A 46 -7.74 -39.46 35.95
C GLU A 46 -8.01 -40.67 35.06
N GLY A 47 -6.95 -41.40 34.73
CA GLY A 47 -7.03 -42.61 33.94
C GLY A 47 -5.75 -43.42 34.02
N LYS A 48 -5.83 -44.68 33.58
CA LYS A 48 -4.68 -45.57 33.53
C LYS A 48 -4.70 -46.40 32.25
N ARG A 49 -3.51 -46.83 31.82
CA ARG A 49 -3.34 -47.74 30.70
C ARG A 49 -3.34 -49.19 31.22
N ILE A 50 -4.21 -50.03 30.68
CA ILE A 50 -4.24 -51.47 30.97
C ILE A 50 -4.03 -52.20 29.64
N GLY A 51 -2.86 -52.82 29.50
CA GLY A 51 -2.40 -53.37 28.22
C GLY A 51 -2.32 -52.30 27.12
N ASN A 52 -3.08 -52.51 26.04
CA ASN A 52 -3.12 -51.60 24.88
C ASN A 52 -4.35 -50.68 24.87
N ARG A 53 -5.08 -50.57 25.98
CA ARG A 53 -6.28 -49.74 26.07
C ARG A 53 -6.15 -48.74 27.22
N TRP A 54 -6.71 -47.55 27.00
CA TRP A 54 -6.84 -46.50 28.00
C TRP A 54 -8.18 -46.63 28.72
N PHE A 55 -8.15 -46.44 30.03
CA PHE A 55 -9.30 -46.45 30.90
C PHE A 55 -9.36 -45.15 31.69
N VAL A 56 -10.56 -44.62 31.89
CA VAL A 56 -10.83 -43.31 32.52
C VAL A 56 -11.77 -43.47 33.70
N ASN A 57 -11.52 -42.68 34.74
CA ASN A 57 -12.48 -42.48 35.82
C ASN A 57 -13.62 -41.56 35.32
N PRO A 58 -14.88 -42.04 35.23
CA PRO A 58 -15.99 -41.27 34.69
C PRO A 58 -16.30 -40.01 35.51
N GLN A 59 -16.04 -40.01 36.82
CA GLN A 59 -16.26 -38.85 37.68
C GLN A 59 -15.26 -37.73 37.37
N SER A 60 -13.98 -38.08 37.20
CA SER A 60 -12.93 -37.12 36.82
C SER A 60 -13.22 -36.50 35.45
N LEU A 61 -13.68 -37.31 34.49
CA LEU A 61 -14.06 -36.80 33.17
C LEU A 61 -15.29 -35.88 33.24
N ALA A 62 -16.30 -36.20 34.06
CA ALA A 62 -17.47 -35.34 34.26
C ALA A 62 -17.10 -33.97 34.82
N VAL A 63 -16.20 -33.93 35.82
CA VAL A 63 -15.66 -32.68 36.40
C VAL A 63 -14.88 -31.86 35.35
N PHE A 64 -14.12 -32.53 34.48
CA PHE A 64 -13.43 -31.85 33.39
C PHE A 64 -14.42 -31.23 32.40
N VAL A 65 -15.47 -31.95 32.02
CA VAL A 65 -16.51 -31.46 31.10
C VAL A 65 -17.26 -30.26 31.67
N SER A 66 -17.64 -30.30 32.96
CA SER A 66 -18.30 -29.16 33.61
C SER A 66 -17.39 -27.93 33.63
N LYS A 67 -16.11 -28.10 33.96
CA LYS A 67 -15.11 -27.02 33.95
C LYS A 67 -14.93 -26.41 32.56
N VAL A 68 -14.85 -27.22 31.52
CA VAL A 68 -14.75 -26.72 30.12
C VAL A 68 -16.01 -25.94 29.75
N ALA A 69 -17.19 -26.46 30.08
CA ALA A 69 -18.46 -25.78 29.80
C ALA A 69 -18.57 -24.41 30.50
N GLU A 70 -18.13 -24.31 31.76
CA GLU A 70 -18.06 -23.06 32.51
C GLU A 70 -17.08 -22.06 31.87
N GLN A 71 -15.89 -22.50 31.48
CA GLN A 71 -14.91 -21.66 30.80
C GLN A 71 -15.43 -21.15 29.44
N GLU A 72 -16.09 -22.00 28.66
CA GLU A 72 -16.72 -21.60 27.42
C GLU A 72 -17.89 -20.64 27.63
N ALA A 73 -18.69 -20.83 28.67
CA ALA A 73 -19.76 -19.90 29.04
C ALA A 73 -19.18 -18.53 29.45
N ALA A 74 -18.14 -18.51 30.28
CA ALA A 74 -17.44 -17.29 30.68
C ALA A 74 -16.85 -16.56 29.46
N ARG A 75 -16.15 -17.28 28.56
CA ARG A 75 -15.61 -16.72 27.32
C ARG A 75 -16.70 -16.14 26.43
N ARG A 76 -17.83 -16.85 26.25
CA ARG A 76 -18.99 -16.35 25.49
C ARG A 76 -19.59 -15.09 26.10
N ASN A 77 -19.69 -15.04 27.44
CA ASN A 77 -20.21 -13.88 28.16
C ASN A 77 -19.28 -12.67 28.04
N ALA A 78 -17.96 -12.88 28.10
CA ALA A 78 -16.97 -11.82 27.88
C ALA A 78 -17.10 -11.21 26.47
N ILE A 79 -17.16 -12.05 25.42
CA ILE A 79 -17.36 -11.59 24.03
C ILE A 79 -18.68 -10.83 23.88
N ARG A 80 -19.75 -11.27 24.55
CA ARG A 80 -21.05 -10.57 24.54
C ARG A 80 -20.97 -9.22 25.25
N ALA A 81 -20.25 -9.13 26.36
CA ALA A 81 -20.05 -7.88 27.10
C ALA A 81 -19.25 -6.87 26.27
N GLU A 82 -18.16 -7.31 25.64
CA GLU A 82 -17.36 -6.48 24.73
C GLU A 82 -18.20 -5.92 23.58
N ARG A 83 -18.98 -6.78 22.90
CA ARG A 83 -19.89 -6.34 21.82
C ARG A 83 -20.95 -5.35 22.28
N ARG A 84 -21.40 -5.44 23.55
CA ARG A 84 -22.34 -4.45 24.12
C ARG A 84 -21.66 -3.10 24.30
N LEU A 85 -20.42 -3.07 24.77
CA LEU A 85 -19.63 -1.84 24.89
C LEU A 85 -19.36 -1.23 23.52
N GLU A 86 -18.96 -2.04 22.53
CA GLU A 86 -18.75 -1.57 21.16
C GLU A 86 -20.02 -0.94 20.55
N ARG A 87 -21.19 -1.57 20.76
CA ARG A 87 -22.47 -1.01 20.29
C ARG A 87 -22.81 0.30 20.99
N LYS A 88 -22.57 0.41 22.29
CA LYS A 88 -22.75 1.66 23.04
C LYS A 88 -21.84 2.76 22.50
N ALA A 89 -20.55 2.47 22.28
CA ALA A 89 -19.60 3.42 21.72
C ALA A 89 -20.01 3.87 20.30
N ARG A 90 -20.46 2.95 19.44
CA ARG A 90 -21.01 3.31 18.11
C ARG A 90 -22.24 4.20 18.22
N GLN A 91 -23.13 3.93 19.18
CA GLN A 91 -24.34 4.73 19.39
C GLN A 91 -24.00 6.12 19.94
N GLU A 92 -23.01 6.22 20.82
CA GLU A 92 -22.52 7.48 21.35
C GLU A 92 -21.88 8.32 20.24
N LEU A 93 -21.01 7.73 19.42
CA LEU A 93 -20.42 8.42 18.27
C LEU A 93 -21.48 8.86 17.25
N LYS A 94 -22.55 8.07 17.06
CA LYS A 94 -23.67 8.47 16.21
C LYS A 94 -24.48 9.65 16.79
N ARG A 95 -24.48 9.83 18.11
CA ARG A 95 -25.16 10.94 18.81
C ARG A 95 -24.32 12.22 18.85
N SER A 96 -23.01 12.08 19.09
CA SER A 96 -22.10 13.22 19.24
C SER A 96 -21.43 13.64 17.93
N GLY A 97 -21.20 12.68 17.04
CA GLY A 97 -20.56 12.88 15.74
C GLY A 97 -21.54 13.34 14.66
N MET A 98 -20.98 13.99 13.65
CA MET A 98 -21.72 14.44 12.48
C MET A 98 -21.48 13.46 11.32
N SER A 99 -22.51 13.14 10.54
CA SER A 99 -22.30 12.31 9.35
C SER A 99 -21.46 13.07 8.31
N ALA A 100 -20.67 12.37 7.50
CA ALA A 100 -19.83 13.01 6.48
C ALA A 100 -20.65 13.82 5.46
N SER A 101 -21.89 13.41 5.16
CA SER A 101 -22.80 14.14 4.27
C SER A 101 -23.35 15.43 4.91
N GLU A 102 -23.65 15.38 6.21
CA GLU A 102 -24.08 16.55 6.97
C GLU A 102 -22.93 17.54 7.13
N ALA A 103 -21.73 17.06 7.49
CA ALA A 103 -20.53 17.89 7.57
C ALA A 103 -20.19 18.53 6.21
N ALA A 104 -20.37 17.80 5.12
CA ALA A 104 -20.20 18.32 3.76
C ALA A 104 -21.13 19.53 3.50
N SER A 105 -22.39 19.41 3.89
CA SER A 105 -23.39 20.46 3.73
C SER A 105 -23.10 21.68 4.61
N VAL A 106 -22.64 21.47 5.84
CA VAL A 106 -22.32 22.56 6.80
C VAL A 106 -21.05 23.34 6.41
N PHE A 107 -20.01 22.63 5.94
CA PHE A 107 -18.70 23.24 5.68
C PHE A 107 -18.42 23.54 4.20
N GLY A 108 -19.34 23.21 3.29
CA GLY A 108 -19.19 23.44 1.85
C GLY A 108 -18.15 22.54 1.17
N TYR A 109 -17.96 21.33 1.69
CA TYR A 109 -17.08 20.30 1.09
C TYR A 109 -17.91 19.16 0.52
N THR A 110 -17.29 18.25 -0.24
CA THR A 110 -17.96 17.02 -0.67
C THR A 110 -17.88 15.94 0.41
N GLY A 111 -18.91 15.09 0.53
CA GLY A 111 -18.92 13.98 1.49
C GLY A 111 -17.76 13.00 1.30
N ASP A 112 -17.35 12.76 0.05
CA ASP A 112 -16.18 11.92 -0.26
C ASP A 112 -14.87 12.55 0.22
N TYR A 113 -14.72 13.88 0.10
CA TYR A 113 -13.53 14.57 0.60
C TYR A 113 -13.38 14.39 2.12
N ILE A 114 -14.47 14.58 2.88
CA ILE A 114 -14.46 14.39 4.34
C ILE A 114 -14.19 12.92 4.69
N SER A 115 -14.81 11.98 3.97
CA SER A 115 -14.57 10.54 4.14
C SER A 115 -13.11 10.15 3.85
N ARG A 116 -12.47 10.79 2.85
CA ARG A 116 -11.04 10.62 2.57
C ARG A 116 -10.18 11.17 3.71
N LEU A 117 -10.48 12.35 4.25
CA LEU A 117 -9.76 12.90 5.40
C LEU A 117 -9.83 11.99 6.63
N ALA A 118 -10.99 11.38 6.90
CA ALA A 118 -11.16 10.41 7.98
C ALA A 118 -10.36 9.12 7.73
N ARG A 119 -10.36 8.59 6.50
CA ARG A 119 -9.53 7.43 6.11
C ARG A 119 -8.03 7.67 6.29
N GLU A 120 -7.58 8.86 5.92
CA GLU A 120 -6.19 9.31 6.07
C GLU A 120 -5.83 9.70 7.51
N LYS A 121 -6.77 9.58 8.46
CA LYS A 121 -6.62 9.97 9.88
C LYS A 121 -6.18 11.43 10.08
N LYS A 122 -6.53 12.32 9.15
CA LYS A 122 -6.30 13.77 9.27
C LYS A 122 -7.31 14.45 10.18
N ILE A 123 -8.49 13.86 10.31
CA ILE A 123 -9.57 14.23 11.23
C ILE A 123 -10.02 12.98 11.98
N THR A 124 -10.56 13.14 13.18
CA THR A 124 -11.08 12.01 13.96
C THR A 124 -12.42 11.58 13.39
N GLY A 125 -12.49 10.34 12.90
CA GLY A 125 -13.73 9.77 12.38
C GLY A 125 -13.72 8.25 12.38
N GLN A 126 -14.91 7.65 12.45
CA GLN A 126 -15.10 6.20 12.41
C GLN A 126 -16.18 5.86 11.37
N ARG A 127 -16.00 4.73 10.69
CA ARG A 127 -17.00 4.17 9.79
C ARG A 127 -18.01 3.35 10.59
N ILE A 128 -19.28 3.75 10.58
CA ILE A 128 -20.40 3.00 11.17
C ILE A 128 -21.29 2.52 10.03
N GLY A 129 -21.25 1.22 9.76
CA GLY A 129 -21.96 0.63 8.62
C GLY A 129 -21.39 1.11 7.28
N ARG A 130 -22.20 1.80 6.48
CA ARG A 130 -21.81 2.33 5.16
C ARG A 130 -21.41 3.80 5.19
N GLU A 131 -21.57 4.47 6.32
CA GLU A 131 -21.37 5.91 6.46
C GLU A 131 -20.18 6.23 7.38
N TRP A 132 -19.57 7.38 7.14
CA TRP A 132 -18.52 7.94 8.01
C TRP A 132 -19.13 8.96 8.97
N PHE A 133 -18.78 8.83 10.24
CA PHE A 133 -19.08 9.81 11.28
C PHE A 133 -17.78 10.49 11.69
N VAL A 134 -17.79 11.82 11.72
CA VAL A 134 -16.63 12.65 12.01
C VAL A 134 -16.91 13.53 13.21
N ASP A 135 -15.88 13.76 14.02
CA ASP A 135 -15.97 14.72 15.12
C ASP A 135 -15.90 16.16 14.57
N LYS A 136 -16.88 16.97 14.97
CA LYS A 136 -17.03 18.36 14.52
C LYS A 136 -15.82 19.22 14.91
N GLN A 137 -15.28 19.03 16.11
CA GLN A 137 -14.19 19.86 16.61
C GLN A 137 -12.90 19.62 15.84
N THR A 138 -12.55 18.35 15.58
CA THR A 138 -11.37 18.02 14.76
C THR A 138 -11.49 18.50 13.31
N LEU A 139 -12.70 18.51 12.74
CA LEU A 139 -12.91 19.04 11.39
C LEU A 139 -12.71 20.56 11.34
N VAL A 140 -13.23 21.30 12.33
CA VAL A 140 -13.05 22.76 12.43
C VAL A 140 -11.57 23.13 12.58
N SER A 141 -10.84 22.44 13.46
CA SER A 141 -9.41 22.68 13.66
C SER A 141 -8.59 22.37 12.41
N PHE A 142 -8.95 21.30 11.68
CA PHE A 142 -8.34 20.97 10.40
C PHE A 142 -8.55 22.08 9.37
N ILE A 143 -9.77 22.56 9.17
CA ILE A 143 -10.08 23.64 8.21
C ILE A 143 -9.30 24.91 8.56
N ALA A 144 -9.26 25.29 9.84
CA ALA A 144 -8.48 26.43 10.31
C ALA A 144 -6.98 26.27 10.01
N SER A 145 -6.43 25.06 10.20
CA SER A 145 -5.02 24.77 9.92
C SER A 145 -4.70 24.86 8.42
N VAL A 146 -5.61 24.38 7.55
CA VAL A 146 -5.46 24.46 6.09
C VAL A 146 -5.52 25.92 5.63
N GLY A 147 -6.41 26.72 6.20
CA GLY A 147 -6.49 28.17 5.96
C GLY A 147 -5.18 28.88 6.29
N LYS A 148 -4.60 28.61 7.48
CA LYS A 148 -3.30 29.16 7.89
C LYS A 148 -2.18 28.77 6.92
N LYS A 149 -2.07 27.48 6.56
CA LYS A 149 -1.05 27.00 5.61
C LYS A 149 -1.19 27.65 4.23
N LYS A 150 -2.42 27.82 3.75
CA LYS A 150 -2.69 28.50 2.47
C LYS A 150 -2.31 29.98 2.52
N ALA A 151 -2.58 30.67 3.62
CA ALA A 151 -2.20 32.07 3.80
C ALA A 151 -0.67 32.25 3.80
N VAL A 152 0.06 31.44 4.59
CA VAL A 152 1.52 31.46 4.64
C VAL A 152 2.13 31.15 3.27
N ARG A 153 1.64 30.11 2.59
CA ARG A 153 2.10 29.77 1.23
C ARG A 153 1.81 30.91 0.23
N GLY A 154 0.64 31.54 0.33
CA GLY A 154 0.27 32.68 -0.49
C GLY A 154 1.20 33.88 -0.28
N GLU A 155 1.57 34.17 0.97
CA GLU A 155 2.53 35.23 1.28
C GLU A 155 3.93 34.91 0.75
N ALA A 156 4.39 33.68 0.89
CA ALA A 156 5.69 33.24 0.33
C ALA A 156 5.74 33.43 -1.19
N ILE A 157 4.68 33.02 -1.91
CA ILE A 157 4.58 33.21 -3.37
C ILE A 157 4.55 34.71 -3.72
N ARG A 158 3.88 35.55 -2.93
CA ARG A 158 3.88 37.01 -3.14
C ARG A 158 5.26 37.62 -2.96
N LYS A 159 6.01 37.20 -1.92
CA LYS A 159 7.39 37.65 -1.69
C LYS A 159 8.31 37.22 -2.83
N GLN A 160 8.21 35.97 -3.26
CA GLN A 160 8.97 35.46 -4.41
C GLN A 160 8.70 36.28 -5.68
N ARG A 161 7.42 36.50 -6.03
CA ARG A 161 7.05 37.29 -7.22
C ARG A 161 7.54 38.74 -7.14
N LYS A 162 7.56 39.35 -5.96
CA LYS A 162 8.13 40.69 -5.77
C LYS A 162 9.64 40.71 -6.00
N ALA A 163 10.36 39.71 -5.49
CA ALA A 163 11.80 39.60 -5.72
C ALA A 163 12.11 39.40 -7.21
N GLU A 164 11.36 38.52 -7.89
CA GLU A 164 11.46 38.34 -9.35
C GLU A 164 11.20 39.66 -10.10
N GLN A 165 10.14 40.40 -9.75
CA GLN A 165 9.83 41.70 -10.35
C GLN A 165 10.94 42.74 -10.11
N GLN A 166 11.54 42.77 -8.92
CA GLN A 166 12.66 43.66 -8.62
C GLN A 166 13.90 43.32 -9.45
N ILE A 167 14.22 42.02 -9.60
CA ILE A 167 15.31 41.57 -10.47
C ILE A 167 15.07 41.99 -11.92
N PHE A 168 13.83 41.84 -12.42
CA PHE A 168 13.49 42.28 -13.77
C PHE A 168 13.58 43.80 -13.93
N ALA A 169 13.14 44.57 -12.93
CA ALA A 169 13.25 46.03 -12.96
C ALA A 169 14.70 46.50 -12.96
N SER A 170 15.57 45.93 -12.11
CA SER A 170 16.99 46.28 -12.07
C SER A 170 17.74 45.84 -13.34
N ALA A 171 17.35 44.71 -13.95
CA ALA A 171 17.93 44.27 -15.22
C ALA A 171 17.58 45.24 -16.37
N GLU A 172 16.37 45.81 -16.36
CA GLU A 172 15.95 46.84 -17.32
C GLU A 172 16.78 48.13 -17.16
N GLU A 173 17.08 48.55 -15.92
CA GLU A 173 17.94 49.71 -15.64
C GLU A 173 19.39 49.53 -16.13
N VAL A 174 19.94 48.32 -16.06
CA VAL A 174 21.31 48.02 -16.52
C VAL A 174 21.39 47.94 -18.06
N GLY A 175 20.26 48.12 -18.77
CA GLY A 175 20.23 48.04 -20.23
C GLY A 175 20.51 46.64 -20.75
N LEU A 176 20.34 45.60 -19.91
CA LEU A 176 20.35 44.23 -20.39
C LEU A 176 19.18 44.11 -21.36
N PRO A 177 19.43 43.84 -22.66
CA PRO A 177 18.35 43.65 -23.62
C PRO A 177 17.47 42.54 -23.06
N LYS A 178 16.14 42.70 -23.15
CA LYS A 178 15.18 41.66 -22.75
C LYS A 178 15.53 40.41 -23.57
N LEU A 179 16.38 39.54 -23.01
CA LEU A 179 17.13 38.56 -23.78
C LEU A 179 16.22 37.55 -24.47
N PHE A 180 14.95 37.47 -24.07
CA PHE A 180 13.95 36.65 -24.74
C PHE A 180 12.56 37.29 -24.70
N PRO A 181 12.03 37.80 -25.83
CA PRO A 181 10.60 38.06 -25.95
C PRO A 181 9.86 36.71 -25.84
N SER A 182 9.16 36.50 -24.72
CA SER A 182 8.43 35.27 -24.37
C SER A 182 7.53 34.75 -25.50
N ALA A 183 7.03 35.66 -26.36
CA ALA A 183 6.23 35.33 -27.53
C ALA A 183 7.00 34.54 -28.62
N GLN A 184 8.30 34.79 -28.83
CA GLN A 184 9.08 34.07 -29.84
C GLN A 184 9.56 32.72 -29.34
N LEU A 185 9.90 32.61 -28.05
CA LEU A 185 10.27 31.34 -27.43
C LEU A 185 9.08 30.39 -27.34
N ALA A 186 7.88 30.89 -27.05
CA ALA A 186 6.65 30.09 -27.11
C ALA A 186 6.36 29.56 -28.53
N ARG A 187 6.67 30.34 -29.58
CA ARG A 187 6.55 29.87 -30.97
C ARG A 187 7.59 28.79 -31.28
N ARG A 188 8.87 29.01 -30.92
CA ARG A 188 9.95 28.04 -31.14
C ARG A 188 9.73 26.73 -30.36
N ALA A 189 9.26 26.81 -29.12
CA ALA A 189 8.93 25.65 -28.30
C ALA A 189 7.78 24.82 -28.90
N ARG A 190 6.75 25.47 -29.47
CA ARG A 190 5.68 24.76 -30.20
C ARG A 190 6.21 24.05 -31.44
N THR A 191 7.09 24.70 -32.21
CA THR A 191 7.69 24.08 -33.41
C THR A 191 8.54 22.86 -33.02
N LEU A 192 9.37 22.98 -31.98
CA LEU A 192 10.17 21.85 -31.48
C LEU A 192 9.28 20.73 -30.94
N ALA A 193 8.26 21.05 -30.13
CA ALA A 193 7.33 20.04 -29.61
C ALA A 193 6.59 19.30 -30.73
N SER A 194 6.19 19.99 -31.80
CA SER A 194 5.59 19.33 -32.96
C SER A 194 6.56 18.42 -33.70
N ALA A 195 7.83 18.82 -33.84
CA ALA A 195 8.86 18.00 -34.48
C ALA A 195 9.14 16.73 -33.66
N PHE A 196 9.28 16.85 -32.33
CA PHE A 196 9.43 15.71 -31.44
C PHE A 196 8.21 14.78 -31.46
N GLY A 197 7.00 15.33 -31.52
CA GLY A 197 5.77 14.54 -31.64
C GLY A 197 5.75 13.66 -32.89
N VAL A 198 6.13 14.19 -34.05
CA VAL A 198 6.19 13.43 -35.31
C VAL A 198 7.23 12.32 -35.25
N VAL A 199 8.43 12.60 -34.73
CA VAL A 199 9.49 11.60 -34.58
C VAL A 199 9.07 10.49 -33.60
N PHE A 200 8.45 10.86 -32.47
CA PHE A 200 8.01 9.91 -31.46
C PHE A 200 6.92 8.98 -31.98
N VAL A 201 5.89 9.53 -32.65
CA VAL A 201 4.82 8.73 -33.26
C VAL A 201 5.37 7.81 -34.35
N GLY A 202 6.24 8.32 -35.23
CA GLY A 202 6.90 7.53 -36.26
C GLY A 202 7.73 6.37 -35.68
N SER A 203 8.49 6.64 -34.62
CA SER A 203 9.27 5.63 -33.90
C SER A 203 8.38 4.56 -33.25
N MET A 204 7.29 4.96 -32.60
CA MET A 204 6.33 4.01 -32.00
C MET A 204 5.67 3.11 -33.04
N VAL A 205 5.29 3.66 -34.19
CA VAL A 205 4.72 2.88 -35.30
C VAL A 205 5.75 1.91 -35.87
N GLY A 206 7.00 2.36 -36.06
CA GLY A 206 8.10 1.51 -36.50
C GLY A 206 8.39 0.36 -35.53
N LEU A 207 8.39 0.65 -34.22
CA LEU A 207 8.58 -0.36 -33.17
C LEU A 207 7.43 -1.39 -33.15
N LEU A 208 6.18 -0.92 -33.28
CA LEU A 208 5.00 -1.80 -33.34
C LEU A 208 5.04 -2.72 -34.57
N LEU A 209 5.46 -2.20 -35.73
CA LEU A 209 5.65 -2.98 -36.94
C LEU A 209 6.77 -4.02 -36.80
N TYR A 210 7.87 -3.65 -36.15
CA TYR A 210 8.99 -4.56 -35.89
C TYR A 210 8.59 -5.72 -34.98
N MET A 211 7.78 -5.45 -33.94
CA MET A 211 7.37 -6.46 -32.96
C MET A 211 6.25 -7.38 -33.45
N GLN A 212 5.51 -7.04 -34.51
CA GLN A 212 4.43 -7.87 -35.06
C GLN A 212 4.52 -8.02 -36.59
N PRO A 213 5.34 -8.97 -37.10
CA PRO A 213 5.50 -9.21 -38.53
C PRO A 213 4.33 -9.96 -39.19
N ASN A 214 3.11 -9.87 -38.64
CA ASN A 214 1.93 -10.56 -39.14
C ASN A 214 1.04 -9.61 -39.96
N ASP A 215 0.36 -10.11 -40.99
CA ASP A 215 -0.54 -9.36 -41.91
C ASP A 215 -1.61 -8.51 -41.21
N LYS A 216 -1.93 -8.83 -39.95
CA LYS A 216 -2.86 -8.08 -39.10
C LYS A 216 -2.37 -6.67 -38.76
N ALA A 217 -1.06 -6.45 -38.66
CA ALA A 217 -0.49 -5.12 -38.42
C ALA A 217 -0.69 -4.18 -39.63
N LEU A 218 -0.63 -4.72 -40.85
CA LEU A 218 -0.91 -3.96 -42.08
C LEU A 218 -2.39 -3.54 -42.17
N GLN A 219 -3.33 -4.39 -41.74
CA GLN A 219 -4.75 -4.03 -41.68
C GLN A 219 -5.03 -2.94 -40.64
N ALA A 220 -4.38 -3.00 -39.47
CA ALA A 220 -4.48 -1.94 -38.47
C ALA A 220 -3.94 -0.59 -39.01
N LEU A 221 -2.79 -0.61 -39.70
CA LEU A 221 -2.21 0.60 -40.30
C LEU A 221 -3.06 1.20 -41.43
N THR A 222 -3.70 0.37 -42.25
CA THR A 222 -4.60 0.86 -43.30
C THR A 222 -5.85 1.52 -42.72
N SER A 223 -6.36 1.03 -41.57
CA SER A 223 -7.45 1.70 -40.85
C SER A 223 -7.02 3.02 -40.18
N ALA A 224 -5.76 3.12 -39.73
CA ALA A 224 -5.21 4.33 -39.12
C ALA A 224 -4.79 5.40 -40.14
N ARG A 225 -4.62 5.02 -41.41
CA ARG A 225 -4.15 5.91 -42.49
C ARG A 225 -5.06 7.12 -42.69
N SER A 226 -6.38 6.97 -42.61
CA SER A 226 -7.32 8.09 -42.74
C SER A 226 -7.18 9.08 -41.58
N PHE A 227 -7.00 8.59 -40.36
CA PHE A 227 -6.79 9.42 -39.17
C PHE A 227 -5.47 10.19 -39.21
N ILE A 228 -4.40 9.57 -39.69
CA ILE A 228 -3.08 10.21 -39.85
C ILE A 228 -3.12 11.26 -40.96
N ALA A 229 -3.79 10.97 -42.08
CA ALA A 229 -3.94 11.91 -43.19
C ALA A 229 -4.62 13.22 -42.73
N GLU A 230 -5.66 13.14 -41.90
CA GLU A 230 -6.41 14.31 -41.46
C GLU A 230 -5.73 15.06 -40.30
N SER A 231 -5.07 14.33 -39.39
CA SER A 231 -4.50 14.91 -38.16
C SER A 231 -3.07 15.45 -38.32
N VAL A 232 -2.31 14.92 -39.28
CA VAL A 232 -0.86 15.15 -39.38
C VAL A 232 -0.47 15.84 -40.69
N VAL A 233 -1.09 15.47 -41.81
CA VAL A 233 -0.70 16.00 -43.13
C VAL A 233 -1.16 17.44 -43.33
N GLU A 234 -2.34 17.82 -42.86
CA GLU A 234 -2.86 19.19 -42.92
C GLU A 234 -1.97 20.20 -42.14
N PRO A 235 -1.60 19.94 -40.86
CA PRO A 235 -0.66 20.79 -40.14
C PRO A 235 0.74 20.84 -40.78
N ILE A 236 1.26 19.71 -41.27
CA ILE A 236 2.58 19.65 -41.91
C ILE A 236 2.59 20.37 -43.26
N ALA A 237 1.52 20.30 -44.05
CA ALA A 237 1.40 21.03 -45.32
C ALA A 237 1.32 22.55 -45.09
N SER A 238 0.84 23.00 -43.93
CA SER A 238 0.89 24.41 -43.53
C SER A 238 2.31 24.87 -43.15
N VAL A 239 3.10 23.99 -42.50
CA VAL A 239 4.50 24.24 -42.14
C VAL A 239 5.43 24.10 -43.35
N GLY A 240 5.15 23.15 -44.25
CA GLY A 240 5.89 22.91 -45.49
C GLY A 240 5.79 24.07 -46.46
N ARG A 241 4.63 24.74 -46.55
CA ARG A 241 4.48 26.00 -47.32
C ARG A 241 5.29 27.17 -46.73
N LEU A 242 5.65 27.11 -45.45
CA LEU A 242 6.53 28.08 -44.79
C LEU A 242 8.02 27.75 -44.98
N LEU A 243 8.37 26.46 -45.16
CA LEU A 243 9.75 25.99 -45.35
C LEU A 243 10.16 25.85 -46.82
N SER A 244 9.22 25.68 -47.76
CA SER A 244 9.50 25.46 -49.20
C SER A 244 10.10 26.65 -49.94
N ARG A 245 10.35 27.78 -49.25
CA ARG A 245 11.19 28.87 -49.78
C ARG A 245 12.70 28.63 -49.63
N GLY A 246 13.15 27.50 -49.06
CA GLY A 246 14.59 27.30 -48.77
C GLY A 246 15.20 25.90 -48.95
N THR A 247 14.50 24.88 -49.47
CA THR A 247 14.99 23.49 -49.34
C THR A 247 14.95 22.66 -50.63
N HIS A 248 15.57 23.13 -51.71
CA HIS A 248 15.87 22.27 -52.87
C HIS A 248 17.16 21.44 -52.69
N THR A 249 17.88 21.55 -51.57
CA THR A 249 19.21 20.93 -51.41
C THR A 249 19.27 19.72 -50.47
N LEU A 250 18.22 19.44 -49.68
CA LEU A 250 18.25 18.38 -48.66
C LEU A 250 17.76 17.02 -49.16
N THR A 251 16.87 16.98 -50.16
CA THR A 251 16.40 15.72 -50.74
C THR A 251 17.52 14.97 -51.44
N ASP A 252 18.41 15.71 -52.13
CA ASP A 252 19.50 15.11 -52.90
C ASP A 252 20.56 14.46 -52.01
N ILE A 253 20.83 15.05 -50.83
CA ILE A 253 21.79 14.52 -49.85
C ILE A 253 21.29 13.21 -49.21
N VAL A 254 19.97 13.09 -48.99
CA VAL A 254 19.39 11.89 -48.36
C VAL A 254 19.33 10.72 -49.36
N THR A 255 19.07 10.98 -50.64
CA THR A 255 19.10 9.94 -51.68
C THR A 255 20.51 9.44 -51.99
N ASP A 256 21.54 10.30 -51.88
CA ASP A 256 22.93 9.89 -52.12
C ASP A 256 23.48 9.04 -50.95
N ALA A 257 23.10 9.36 -49.72
CA ALA A 257 23.47 8.60 -48.53
C ALA A 257 22.83 7.19 -48.47
N ALA A 258 21.65 7.00 -49.07
CA ALA A 258 20.98 5.70 -49.12
C ALA A 258 21.65 4.70 -50.10
N MET A 259 22.42 5.18 -51.07
CA MET A 259 23.08 4.35 -52.08
C MET A 259 24.45 3.80 -51.64
N HIS A 260 25.10 4.41 -50.62
CA HIS A 260 26.51 4.14 -50.30
C HIS A 260 26.79 3.24 -49.08
N GLY A 261 25.82 2.47 -48.59
CA GLY A 261 26.08 1.22 -47.85
C GLY A 261 27.03 1.26 -46.63
N GLN A 262 27.27 2.41 -45.98
CA GLN A 262 28.21 2.56 -44.85
C GLN A 262 27.53 2.74 -43.49
N TYR A 263 26.28 2.28 -43.32
CA TYR A 263 25.51 2.49 -42.09
C TYR A 263 25.75 1.48 -40.94
N ALA A 264 26.59 0.46 -41.15
CA ALA A 264 26.70 -0.66 -40.21
C ALA A 264 27.54 -0.37 -38.95
N GLN A 265 28.38 0.67 -38.92
CA GLN A 265 29.27 0.94 -37.77
C GLN A 265 28.93 2.19 -36.93
N ALA A 266 28.13 3.13 -37.45
CA ALA A 266 27.76 4.36 -36.71
C ALA A 266 26.42 4.25 -35.95
N SER A 267 25.58 3.27 -36.27
CA SER A 267 24.23 3.15 -35.71
C SER A 267 24.20 2.47 -34.33
N SER A 268 25.13 1.56 -34.02
CA SER A 268 25.11 0.80 -32.76
C SER A 268 25.31 1.69 -31.52
N GLY A 269 26.17 2.71 -31.59
CA GLY A 269 26.39 3.65 -30.49
C GLY A 269 25.19 4.55 -30.22
N PHE A 270 24.58 5.10 -31.27
CA PHE A 270 23.44 6.03 -31.15
C PHE A 270 22.21 5.35 -30.52
N TRP A 271 21.88 4.13 -30.95
CA TRP A 271 20.73 3.41 -30.40
C TRP A 271 20.95 2.98 -28.94
N SER A 272 22.18 2.66 -28.53
CA SER A 272 22.47 2.32 -27.13
C SER A 272 22.32 3.55 -26.20
N THR A 273 22.79 4.72 -26.63
CA THR A 273 22.67 5.94 -25.82
C THR A 273 21.21 6.38 -25.72
N LEU A 274 20.45 6.29 -26.81
CA LEU A 274 19.04 6.64 -26.83
C LEU A 274 18.20 5.66 -25.99
N TYR A 275 18.54 4.37 -26.01
CA TYR A 275 17.91 3.35 -25.18
C TYR A 275 18.17 3.61 -23.69
N CYS A 276 19.41 3.85 -23.26
CA CYS A 276 19.68 4.13 -21.84
C CYS A 276 19.11 5.47 -21.36
N THR A 277 19.09 6.49 -22.21
CA THR A 277 18.50 7.79 -21.83
C THR A 277 17.00 7.66 -21.64
N THR A 278 16.32 6.88 -22.49
CA THR A 278 14.87 6.67 -22.38
C THR A 278 14.49 5.74 -21.23
N THR A 279 15.22 4.65 -20.97
CA THR A 279 14.92 3.73 -19.86
C THR A 279 15.17 4.35 -18.48
N SER A 280 16.18 5.21 -18.34
CA SER A 280 16.43 5.97 -17.09
C SER A 280 15.27 6.90 -16.74
N LEU A 281 14.59 7.46 -17.74
CA LEU A 281 13.43 8.33 -17.59
C LEU A 281 12.20 7.59 -17.03
N PHE A 282 12.16 6.26 -17.18
CA PHE A 282 11.11 5.38 -16.64
C PHE A 282 11.55 4.56 -15.43
N GLY A 283 12.72 4.86 -14.85
CA GLY A 283 13.20 4.24 -13.61
C GLY A 283 13.71 2.80 -13.76
N PHE A 284 14.01 2.35 -14.98
CA PHE A 284 14.68 1.06 -15.20
C PHE A 284 16.21 1.28 -15.21
N PRO A 285 16.98 0.56 -14.37
CA PRO A 285 18.43 0.66 -14.40
C PRO A 285 18.96 0.09 -15.73
N CYS A 286 19.77 0.86 -16.46
CA CYS A 286 20.59 0.30 -17.54
C CYS A 286 21.73 -0.47 -16.88
N GLU A 287 21.73 -1.80 -16.97
CA GLU A 287 22.91 -2.60 -16.64
C GLU A 287 23.94 -2.37 -17.74
N GLU A 288 24.91 -1.51 -17.47
CA GLU A 288 26.17 -1.50 -18.22
C GLU A 288 26.93 -2.79 -17.87
N GLU A 289 27.32 -3.54 -18.89
CA GLU A 289 28.16 -4.72 -18.77
C GLU A 289 29.59 -4.26 -18.39
N THR A 290 29.81 -3.97 -17.11
CA THR A 290 31.11 -3.61 -16.56
C THR A 290 32.02 -4.82 -16.54
N THR A 291 32.83 -4.96 -17.58
CA THR A 291 34.11 -5.65 -17.52
C THR A 291 35.16 -4.66 -17.02
N GLY A 292 35.67 -4.87 -15.80
CA GLY A 292 36.84 -4.14 -15.32
C GLY A 292 36.83 -3.79 -13.84
N ASP A 293 37.58 -4.60 -13.09
CA ASP A 293 38.18 -4.37 -11.76
C ASP A 293 38.11 -2.94 -11.19
N VAL A 294 37.39 -2.80 -10.06
CA VAL A 294 37.57 -1.67 -9.15
C VAL A 294 37.77 -2.20 -7.74
N LEU A 295 38.94 -1.89 -7.18
CA LEU A 295 39.32 -2.10 -5.78
C LEU A 295 38.24 -1.56 -4.84
N VAL A 296 37.62 -2.46 -4.09
CA VAL A 296 36.71 -2.13 -2.99
C VAL A 296 37.53 -1.59 -1.82
N THR A 297 37.52 -0.26 -1.63
CA THR A 297 37.90 0.35 -0.35
C THR A 297 36.70 0.26 0.58
N THR A 298 36.72 -0.73 1.47
CA THR A 298 35.72 -0.91 2.52
C THR A 298 35.83 0.22 3.55
N THR A 299 34.85 1.12 3.55
CA THR A 299 34.63 2.04 4.68
C THR A 299 33.85 1.29 5.76
N PRO A 300 34.30 1.27 7.03
CA PRO A 300 33.62 0.53 8.09
C PRO A 300 32.28 1.19 8.43
N VAL A 301 31.19 0.45 8.21
CA VAL A 301 29.84 0.78 8.66
C VAL A 301 29.82 0.68 10.18
N ALA A 302 29.55 1.81 10.84
CA ALA A 302 29.35 1.87 12.28
C ALA A 302 28.20 0.94 12.70
N GLN A 303 28.49 0.03 13.63
CA GLN A 303 27.50 -0.84 14.24
C GLN A 303 26.40 -0.02 14.93
N PRO A 304 25.11 -0.35 14.73
CA PRO A 304 24.04 0.24 15.51
C PRO A 304 24.22 -0.11 16.99
N SER A 305 24.31 0.93 17.82
CA SER A 305 24.38 0.83 19.28
C SER A 305 23.20 0.02 19.84
N ALA A 306 23.51 -0.87 20.78
CA ALA A 306 22.57 -1.76 21.44
C ALA A 306 21.32 -1.00 21.99
N PRO A 307 20.13 -1.62 21.94
CA PRO A 307 18.94 -1.05 22.55
C PRO A 307 19.13 -0.90 24.08
N PRO A 308 18.59 0.17 24.68
CA PRO A 308 18.71 0.39 26.12
C PRO A 308 18.05 -0.75 26.92
N PRO A 309 18.60 -1.12 28.08
CA PRO A 309 18.05 -2.18 28.91
C PRO A 309 16.62 -1.83 29.35
N SER A 310 15.73 -2.82 29.25
CA SER A 310 14.35 -2.76 29.72
C SER A 310 14.29 -2.30 31.18
N PRO A 311 13.35 -1.41 31.56
CA PRO A 311 13.22 -0.95 32.92
C PRO A 311 12.89 -2.12 33.85
N THR A 312 13.75 -2.32 34.85
CA THR A 312 13.55 -3.25 35.96
C THR A 312 12.24 -2.94 36.67
N PRO A 313 11.39 -3.93 37.00
CA PRO A 313 10.18 -3.68 37.77
C PRO A 313 10.55 -3.08 39.13
N ILE A 314 10.08 -1.87 39.40
CA ILE A 314 10.19 -1.21 40.70
C ILE A 314 9.43 -2.09 41.71
N ALA A 315 10.17 -2.62 42.68
CA ALA A 315 9.61 -3.34 43.81
C ALA A 315 8.59 -2.42 44.50
N THR A 316 7.32 -2.76 44.38
CA THR A 316 6.23 -2.10 45.09
C THR A 316 6.38 -2.43 46.56
N THR A 317 6.95 -1.50 47.33
CA THR A 317 7.01 -1.61 48.78
C THR A 317 5.58 -1.51 49.31
N ALA A 318 5.09 -2.59 49.90
CA ALA A 318 3.80 -2.61 50.57
C ALA A 318 3.86 -1.66 51.78
N VAL A 319 3.19 -0.52 51.68
CA VAL A 319 2.91 0.35 52.82
C VAL A 319 1.80 -0.30 53.62
N THR A 320 2.17 -0.93 54.74
CA THR A 320 1.24 -1.37 55.76
C THR A 320 0.63 -0.14 56.43
N HIS A 321 -0.65 0.11 56.13
CA HIS A 321 -1.44 1.13 56.78
C HIS A 321 -1.78 0.64 58.19
N VAL A 322 -1.08 1.19 59.20
CA VAL A 322 -1.43 1.00 60.62
C VAL A 322 -2.66 1.85 60.90
N THR A 323 -3.80 1.22 61.16
CA THR A 323 -4.98 1.88 61.72
C THR A 323 -4.80 2.00 63.22
N ASN A 324 -4.62 3.22 63.71
CA ASN A 324 -4.82 3.54 65.12
C ASN A 324 -6.32 3.56 65.40
N GLU A 325 -6.79 2.61 66.20
CA GLU A 325 -8.08 2.70 66.89
C GLU A 325 -7.92 3.65 68.09
N TYR A 326 -8.85 4.60 68.18
CA TYR A 326 -9.15 5.39 69.37
C TYR A 326 -10.52 4.93 69.89
#